data_AF-A0A5N5Q995-F1
#
_entry.id   AF-A0A5N5Q995-F1
#
_cell.length_a   1.000
_cell.length_b   1.000
_cell.length_c   1.000
_cell.angle_alpha   90.00
_cell.angle_beta   90.00
_cell.angle_gamma   90.00
#
_symmetry.space_group_name_H-M   'P 1'
#
loop_
_entity.id
_entity.type
_entity.pdbx_description
1 polymer ?
#
loop_
_entity_poly.entity_id
_entity_poly.type
_entity_poly.pdbx_seq_one_letter_code
_entity_poly.pdbx_strand_id
1 'polypeptide(L)'
;MAYNRLGTLRYIDTAIAFLKEALELEPKNGEALMQQAECYEGRFHRLAIPNDITLALDLGTRAYNLMKDTDPRAAKVLGLSWAAKASEYHNTSQQRIDTLDNAIFLLNKALKDYDHKDQALKIEIIFKLGNVIHQKFRSILHESSEKTNQVIKEAISFKKQALSSTRRNHASKAAEYAASLGHTHRDRFVNLDNNKKGTNIYDLKDARKYYEFALENTPVDHPERITRQIGLAIIFKLLYEHSTNELPKREYLDRAVRNLREAIASKVGYTLKREQLNACFHLAMLSQYTAVDLTLEAWSHAMEFIRDLVWVGLAFEEQKRNLIEIVGVTGDAVAAAIIAKQFGSAMEWLDQGRAIVWNQLLVKHTNFKAFPDEPLMVRLAHLAGDLLDSDGAISKGELSELNSQKRRRIAEDFDECIKLAQKCSGFEGLMISPTEIDLRKICQNLNSRVIIINMTKGRCDALSFGDHGVDHVPLGDIYATITAAWKDLKRILALENLRHFFPNERNERTPGPSMLSVLRTMWNAVVLPVLTGLGYNVTVGAMAPSQATNSDIRHCRKSSLWKRRLISLGVQQGP
;
A
#
# COMPACT_ATOMS: atom_id res chain seq x y z
N MET A 1 3.66 -5.97 25.25
CA MET A 1 3.60 -7.44 25.09
C MET A 1 2.41 -7.93 24.27
N ALA A 2 1.16 -7.50 24.53
CA ALA A 2 -0.01 -7.96 23.77
C ALA A 2 0.02 -7.54 22.28
N TYR A 3 0.42 -6.30 21.98
CA TYR A 3 0.57 -5.81 20.61
C TYR A 3 1.55 -6.65 19.78
N ASN A 4 2.75 -6.94 20.30
CA ASN A 4 3.76 -7.74 19.58
C ASN A 4 3.28 -9.15 19.23
N ARG A 5 2.30 -9.69 19.99
CA ARG A 5 1.71 -11.01 19.76
C ARG A 5 0.49 -10.97 18.84
N LEU A 6 -0.37 -9.96 18.99
CA LEU A 6 -1.70 -9.92 18.35
C LEU A 6 -1.79 -8.91 17.19
N GLY A 7 -0.80 -8.03 17.04
CA GLY A 7 -0.74 -6.99 16.01
C GLY A 7 -1.83 -5.90 16.14
N THR A 8 -2.62 -5.89 17.23
CA THR A 8 -3.80 -5.03 17.36
C THR A 8 -3.42 -3.60 17.74
N LEU A 9 -3.65 -2.64 16.83
CA LEU A 9 -3.34 -1.21 17.04
C LEU A 9 -4.01 -0.61 18.29
N ARG A 10 -5.19 -1.11 18.67
CA ARG A 10 -5.90 -0.70 19.89
C ARG A 10 -5.04 -0.79 21.15
N TYR A 11 -4.15 -1.77 21.25
CA TYR A 11 -3.25 -1.89 22.40
C TYR A 11 -2.20 -0.79 22.45
N ILE A 12 -1.67 -0.35 21.30
CA ILE A 12 -0.76 0.79 21.24
C ILE A 12 -1.50 2.06 21.62
N ASP A 13 -2.67 2.31 21.04
CA ASP A 13 -3.43 3.54 21.32
C ASP A 13 -3.84 3.65 22.79
N THR A 14 -4.20 2.53 23.41
CA THR A 14 -4.52 2.47 24.84
C THR A 14 -3.28 2.73 25.70
N ALA A 15 -2.12 2.16 25.34
CA ALA A 15 -0.86 2.44 26.04
C ALA A 15 -0.48 3.93 25.94
N ILE A 16 -0.61 4.53 24.76
CA ILE A 16 -0.35 5.96 24.57
C ILE A 16 -1.27 6.81 25.44
N ALA A 17 -2.56 6.47 25.54
CA ALA A 17 -3.52 7.20 26.38
C ALA A 17 -3.12 7.17 27.87
N PHE A 18 -2.83 5.98 28.42
CA PHE A 18 -2.39 5.86 29.82
C PHE A 18 -1.06 6.56 30.08
N LEU A 19 -0.12 6.51 29.13
CA LEU A 19 1.16 7.20 29.26
C LEU A 19 1.01 8.73 29.20
N LYS A 20 0.03 9.25 28.46
CA LYS A 20 -0.32 10.68 28.51
C LYS A 20 -0.83 11.08 29.89
N GLU A 21 -1.79 10.34 30.43
CA GLU A 21 -2.32 10.59 31.78
C GLU A 21 -1.20 10.53 32.84
N ALA A 22 -0.31 9.55 32.74
CA ALA A 22 0.85 9.44 33.64
C ALA A 22 1.77 10.67 33.55
N LEU A 23 1.99 11.21 32.35
CA LEU A 23 2.83 12.40 32.13
C LEU A 23 2.13 13.71 32.47
N GLU A 24 0.80 13.75 32.50
CA GLU A 24 0.05 14.87 33.06
C GLU A 24 0.22 14.96 34.58
N LEU A 25 0.26 13.80 35.26
CA LEU A 25 0.53 13.70 36.69
C LEU A 25 2.00 13.94 37.04
N GLU A 26 2.92 13.39 36.24
CA GLU A 26 4.37 13.50 36.45
C GLU A 26 5.13 13.84 35.13
N PRO A 27 5.21 15.13 34.76
CA PRO A 27 5.78 15.55 33.46
C PRO A 27 7.26 15.23 33.24
N LYS A 28 7.99 14.90 34.32
CA LYS A 28 9.43 14.57 34.31
C LYS A 28 9.71 13.09 34.54
N ASN A 29 8.70 12.22 34.40
CA ASN A 29 8.90 10.78 34.48
C ASN A 29 9.61 10.27 33.21
N GLY A 30 10.92 10.03 33.31
CA GLY A 30 11.75 9.62 32.18
C GLY A 30 11.35 8.26 31.60
N GLU A 31 10.90 7.32 32.44
CA GLU A 31 10.46 5.99 31.98
C GLU A 31 9.17 6.09 31.17
N ALA A 32 8.19 6.87 31.63
CA ALA A 32 6.94 7.09 30.90
C ALA A 32 7.20 7.78 29.54
N LEU A 33 8.09 8.78 29.49
CA LEU A 33 8.50 9.43 28.25
C LEU A 33 9.12 8.43 27.25
N MET A 34 10.01 7.56 27.74
CA MET A 34 10.67 6.54 26.94
C MET A 34 9.67 5.52 26.38
N GLN A 35 8.79 4.98 27.24
CA GLN A 35 7.77 4.01 26.81
C GLN A 35 6.78 4.62 25.81
N GLN A 36 6.44 5.90 25.98
CA GLN A 36 5.55 6.59 25.05
C GLN A 36 6.22 6.80 23.69
N ALA A 37 7.51 7.14 23.67
CA ALA A 37 8.29 7.22 22.44
C ALA A 37 8.33 5.88 21.69
N GLU A 38 8.55 4.75 22.39
CA GLU A 38 8.49 3.40 21.80
C GLU A 38 7.10 3.09 21.22
N CYS A 39 6.01 3.52 21.87
CA CYS A 39 4.65 3.31 21.36
C CYS A 39 4.40 4.09 20.06
N TYR A 40 4.83 5.36 19.98
CA TYR A 40 4.72 6.15 18.76
C TYR A 40 5.60 5.60 17.63
N GLU A 41 6.83 5.16 17.93
CA GLU A 41 7.70 4.46 16.96
C GLU A 41 7.02 3.19 16.41
N GLY A 42 6.49 2.36 17.30
CA GLY A 42 5.77 1.14 16.92
C GLY A 42 4.52 1.40 16.06
N ARG A 43 3.80 2.49 16.33
CA ARG A 43 2.66 2.92 15.51
C ARG A 43 3.10 3.46 14.15
N PHE A 44 4.17 4.24 14.11
CA PHE A 44 4.78 4.73 12.87
C PHE A 44 5.19 3.57 11.95
N HIS A 45 5.77 2.50 12.48
CA HIS A 45 6.14 1.35 11.65
C HIS A 45 4.95 0.66 10.97
N ARG A 46 3.74 0.76 11.51
CA ARG A 46 2.53 0.18 10.89
C ARG A 46 1.78 1.16 10.01
N LEU A 47 1.61 2.40 10.47
CA LEU A 47 0.75 3.39 9.83
C LEU A 47 1.52 4.43 9.03
N ALA A 48 2.83 4.54 9.25
CA ALA A 48 3.71 5.52 8.62
C ALA A 48 3.17 6.96 8.73
N ILE A 49 2.64 7.33 9.90
CA ILE A 49 2.14 8.67 10.22
C ILE A 49 3.31 9.59 10.59
N PRO A 50 3.65 10.62 9.79
CA PRO A 50 4.84 11.46 10.06
C PRO A 50 4.84 12.17 11.41
N ASN A 51 3.65 12.46 11.96
CA ASN A 51 3.53 13.07 13.28
C ASN A 51 3.97 12.12 14.40
N ASP A 52 3.74 10.82 14.27
CA ASP A 52 4.13 9.84 15.30
C ASP A 52 5.64 9.82 15.49
N ILE A 53 6.41 9.83 14.40
CA ILE A 53 7.87 9.82 14.53
C ILE A 53 8.43 11.15 15.06
N THR A 54 7.72 12.26 14.80
CA THR A 54 8.07 13.56 15.35
C THR A 54 7.87 13.58 16.86
N LEU A 55 6.74 13.04 17.35
CA LEU A 55 6.46 12.87 18.77
C LEU A 55 7.43 11.89 19.44
N ALA A 56 7.75 10.77 18.78
CA ALA A 56 8.71 9.79 19.29
C ALA A 56 10.12 10.39 19.48
N LEU A 57 10.54 11.29 18.59
CA LEU A 57 11.81 12.01 18.72
C LEU A 57 11.79 13.04 19.84
N ASP A 58 10.72 13.83 20.00
CA ASP A 58 10.59 14.79 21.10
C ASP A 58 10.64 14.08 22.47
N LEU A 59 9.77 13.09 22.65
CA LEU A 59 9.65 12.32 23.87
C LEU A 59 10.94 11.54 24.17
N GLY A 60 11.52 10.90 23.15
CA GLY A 60 12.79 10.19 23.28
C GLY A 60 13.95 11.11 23.64
N THR A 61 13.99 12.33 23.12
CA THR A 61 15.01 13.34 23.45
C THR A 61 14.87 13.80 24.89
N ARG A 62 13.64 14.06 25.34
CA ARG A 62 13.34 14.42 26.73
C ARG A 62 13.71 13.30 27.69
N ALA A 63 13.33 12.06 27.39
CA ALA A 63 13.71 10.88 28.17
C ALA A 63 15.23 10.73 28.26
N TYR A 64 15.93 10.84 27.12
CA TYR A 64 17.38 10.77 27.07
C TYR A 64 18.04 11.87 27.90
N ASN A 65 17.58 13.12 27.83
CA ASN A 65 18.15 14.20 28.64
C ASN A 65 17.98 13.98 30.16
N LEU A 66 16.92 13.29 30.58
CA LEU A 66 16.67 12.96 31.98
C LEU A 66 17.46 11.74 32.47
N MET A 67 17.75 10.79 31.58
CA MET A 67 18.22 9.44 31.96
C MET A 67 19.56 9.01 31.33
N LYS A 68 20.19 9.84 30.49
CA LYS A 68 21.41 9.47 29.73
C LYS A 68 22.58 8.94 30.56
N ASP A 69 22.65 9.29 31.84
CA ASP A 69 23.73 8.92 32.76
C ASP A 69 23.33 7.78 33.72
N THR A 70 22.05 7.37 33.71
CA THR A 70 21.48 6.39 34.65
C THR A 70 20.88 5.17 33.95
N ASP A 71 20.39 5.32 32.72
CA ASP A 71 19.73 4.26 31.97
C ASP A 71 20.14 4.23 30.48
N PRO A 72 20.91 3.23 30.04
CA PRO A 72 21.31 3.07 28.64
C PRO A 72 20.13 2.86 27.68
N ARG A 73 18.95 2.45 28.18
CA ARG A 73 17.74 2.26 27.36
C ARG A 73 17.27 3.57 26.74
N ALA A 74 17.49 4.70 27.40
CA ALA A 74 17.09 6.00 26.86
C ALA A 74 17.85 6.34 25.57
N ALA A 75 19.16 6.03 25.51
CA ALA A 75 19.96 6.17 24.29
C ALA A 75 19.49 5.20 23.20
N LYS A 76 19.18 3.95 23.56
CA LYS A 76 18.64 2.94 22.63
C LYS A 76 17.35 3.45 21.97
N VAL A 77 16.36 3.88 22.76
CA VAL A 77 15.05 4.32 22.26
C VAL A 77 15.19 5.55 21.36
N LEU A 78 15.97 6.56 21.76
CA LEU A 78 16.22 7.72 20.90
C LEU A 78 16.91 7.32 19.59
N GLY A 79 17.88 6.40 19.65
CA GLY A 79 18.54 5.87 18.46
C GLY A 79 17.59 5.16 17.50
N LEU A 80 16.63 4.38 18.03
CA LEU A 80 15.59 3.74 17.22
C LEU A 80 14.63 4.75 16.60
N SER A 81 14.22 5.79 17.34
CA SER A 81 13.42 6.90 16.78
C SER A 81 14.15 7.61 15.64
N TRP A 82 15.46 7.82 15.73
CA TRP A 82 16.24 8.36 14.60
C TRP A 82 16.27 7.40 13.41
N ALA A 83 16.46 6.09 13.62
CA ALA A 83 16.43 5.10 12.55
C ALA A 83 15.06 5.03 11.85
N ALA A 84 13.97 5.14 12.60
CA ALA A 84 12.62 5.22 12.06
C ALA A 84 12.42 6.52 11.26
N LYS A 85 12.88 7.68 11.76
CA LYS A 85 12.85 8.97 11.03
C LYS A 85 13.57 8.91 9.70
N ALA A 86 14.66 8.15 9.61
CA ALA A 86 15.38 7.96 8.35
C ALA A 86 14.49 7.43 7.22
N SER A 87 13.41 6.71 7.55
CA SER A 87 12.47 6.14 6.58
C SER A 87 11.65 7.19 5.83
N GLU A 88 11.54 8.42 6.33
CA GLU A 88 10.85 9.53 5.64
C GLU A 88 11.68 10.14 4.51
N TYR A 89 13.00 9.99 4.57
CA TYR A 89 13.91 10.55 3.58
C TYR A 89 14.11 9.58 2.42
N HIS A 90 14.33 10.13 1.22
CA HIS A 90 14.69 9.35 0.04
C HIS A 90 15.92 8.47 0.33
N ASN A 91 15.89 7.22 -0.19
CA ASN A 91 16.88 6.20 0.11
C ASN A 91 18.34 6.67 -0.10
N THR A 92 18.62 7.44 -1.14
CA THR A 92 19.99 7.88 -1.47
C THR A 92 20.33 9.29 -0.95
N SER A 93 19.49 9.90 -0.13
CA SER A 93 19.72 11.26 0.36
C SER A 93 20.77 11.31 1.47
N GLN A 94 21.60 12.35 1.47
CA GLN A 94 22.57 12.58 2.56
C GLN A 94 21.89 12.73 3.92
N GLN A 95 20.73 13.41 3.96
CA GLN A 95 19.92 13.56 5.18
C GLN A 95 19.56 12.21 5.81
N ARG A 96 19.25 11.19 4.99
CA ARG A 96 18.99 9.84 5.48
C ARG A 96 20.22 9.21 6.09
N ILE A 97 21.39 9.37 5.45
CA ILE A 97 22.66 8.83 5.92
C ILE A 97 23.03 9.47 7.26
N ASP A 98 22.98 10.80 7.36
CA ASP A 98 23.29 11.54 8.59
C ASP A 98 22.34 11.15 9.73
N THR A 99 21.05 10.97 9.41
CA THR A 99 20.05 10.51 10.36
C THR A 99 20.34 9.11 10.89
N LEU A 100 20.78 8.19 10.02
CA LEU A 100 21.18 6.84 10.42
C LEU A 100 22.49 6.85 11.22
N ASP A 101 23.40 7.79 10.95
CA ASP A 101 24.63 7.95 11.72
C ASP A 101 24.35 8.44 13.16
N ASN A 102 23.37 9.32 13.35
CA ASN A 102 22.90 9.67 14.69
C ASN A 102 22.32 8.46 15.43
N ALA A 103 21.54 7.61 14.74
CA ALA A 103 21.00 6.39 15.32
C ALA A 103 22.12 5.40 15.73
N ILE A 104 23.10 5.18 14.85
CA ILE A 104 24.26 4.31 15.11
C ILE A 104 25.09 4.84 16.28
N PHE A 105 25.32 6.15 16.34
CA PHE A 105 26.05 6.79 17.45
C PHE A 105 25.36 6.53 18.80
N LEU A 106 24.04 6.74 18.88
CA LEU A 106 23.28 6.54 20.10
C LEU A 106 23.22 5.06 20.52
N LEU A 107 23.09 4.13 19.56
CA LEU A 107 23.12 2.70 19.85
C LEU A 107 24.50 2.22 20.31
N ASN A 108 25.59 2.75 19.74
CA ASN A 108 26.94 2.51 20.23
C ASN A 108 27.16 3.07 21.63
N LYS A 109 26.61 4.24 21.93
CA LYS A 109 26.62 4.79 23.28
C LYS A 109 25.88 3.89 24.26
N ALA A 110 24.67 3.45 23.92
CA ALA A 110 23.91 2.49 24.73
C ALA A 110 24.69 1.18 24.96
N LEU A 111 25.40 0.68 23.93
CA LEU A 111 26.23 -0.52 24.03
C LEU A 111 27.51 -0.31 24.84
N LYS A 112 27.98 0.92 25.00
CA LYS A 112 29.13 1.25 25.86
C LYS A 112 28.70 1.39 27.32
N ASP A 113 27.55 2.01 27.55
CA ASP A 113 27.08 2.43 28.88
C ASP A 113 26.17 1.36 29.55
N TYR A 114 25.96 0.20 28.92
CA TYR A 114 25.10 -0.86 29.49
C TYR A 114 25.68 -1.51 30.75
N ASP A 115 24.80 -1.93 31.66
CA ASP A 115 25.18 -2.79 32.78
C ASP A 115 25.56 -4.19 32.27
N HIS A 116 26.81 -4.60 32.50
CA HIS A 116 27.31 -5.93 32.13
C HIS A 116 26.53 -7.10 32.73
N LYS A 117 25.69 -6.88 33.74
CA LYS A 117 24.77 -7.89 34.26
C LYS A 117 23.55 -8.11 33.38
N ASP A 118 23.10 -7.09 32.64
CA ASP A 118 21.97 -7.17 31.71
C ASP A 118 22.39 -7.62 30.32
N GLN A 119 22.69 -8.93 30.21
CA GLN A 119 23.03 -9.54 28.92
C GLN A 119 21.87 -9.51 27.92
N ALA A 120 20.61 -9.44 28.38
CA ALA A 120 19.47 -9.41 27.48
C ALA A 120 19.39 -8.07 26.73
N LEU A 121 19.60 -6.96 27.44
CA LEU A 121 19.67 -5.63 26.84
C LEU A 121 20.85 -5.51 25.87
N LYS A 122 22.03 -6.03 26.26
CA LYS A 122 23.20 -6.05 25.37
C LYS A 122 22.91 -6.72 24.03
N ILE A 123 22.31 -7.92 24.06
CA ILE A 123 21.95 -8.68 22.86
C ILE A 123 20.97 -7.89 21.99
N GLU A 124 19.99 -7.25 22.61
CA GLU A 124 19.01 -6.42 21.91
C GLU A 124 19.67 -5.21 21.24
N ILE A 125 20.53 -4.46 21.94
CA ILE A 125 21.25 -3.32 21.38
C ILE A 125 22.12 -3.75 20.19
N ILE A 126 22.89 -4.85 20.33
CA ILE A 126 23.72 -5.40 19.25
C ILE A 126 22.87 -5.75 18.03
N PHE A 127 21.72 -6.40 18.23
CA PHE A 127 20.80 -6.72 17.14
C PHE A 127 20.26 -5.46 16.45
N LYS A 128 19.81 -4.47 17.23
CA LYS A 128 19.28 -3.21 16.70
C LYS A 128 20.34 -2.44 15.94
N LEU A 129 21.58 -2.38 16.45
CA LEU A 129 22.72 -1.79 15.75
C LEU A 129 22.94 -2.46 14.39
N GLY A 130 22.95 -3.80 14.35
CA GLY A 130 23.03 -4.54 13.08
C GLY A 130 21.88 -4.24 12.11
N ASN A 131 20.66 -3.99 12.60
CA ASN A 131 19.53 -3.57 11.76
C ASN A 131 19.70 -2.15 11.19
N VAL A 132 20.14 -1.19 12.01
CA VAL A 132 20.35 0.19 11.56
C VAL A 132 21.50 0.28 10.56
N ILE A 133 22.60 -0.46 10.79
CA ILE A 133 23.72 -0.55 9.82
C ILE A 133 23.24 -1.19 8.51
N HIS A 134 22.38 -2.22 8.57
CA HIS A 134 21.76 -2.79 7.37
C HIS A 134 20.85 -1.79 6.64
N GLN A 135 20.12 -0.93 7.35
CA GLN A 135 19.35 0.15 6.74
C GLN A 135 20.27 1.19 6.08
N LYS A 136 21.41 1.52 6.71
CA LYS A 136 22.44 2.40 6.14
C LYS A 136 23.03 1.84 4.86
N PHE A 137 23.32 0.54 4.80
CA PHE A 137 23.78 -0.14 3.59
C PHE A 137 22.91 0.19 2.36
N ARG A 138 21.58 0.13 2.51
CA ARG A 138 20.64 0.45 1.43
C ARG A 138 20.71 1.92 0.99
N SER A 139 21.12 2.81 1.90
CA SER A 139 21.23 4.25 1.62
C SER A 139 22.53 4.63 0.90
N ILE A 140 23.59 3.83 1.08
CA ILE A 140 24.92 4.08 0.53
C ILE A 140 25.25 3.25 -0.72
N LEU A 141 24.25 2.66 -1.38
CA LEU A 141 24.46 1.83 -2.59
C LEU A 141 25.13 2.55 -3.76
N HIS A 142 25.12 3.89 -3.76
CA HIS A 142 25.80 4.72 -4.76
C HIS A 142 27.29 4.97 -4.46
N GLU A 143 27.74 4.63 -3.25
CA GLU A 143 29.15 4.74 -2.86
C GLU A 143 29.99 3.58 -3.43
N SER A 144 31.30 3.55 -3.13
CA SER A 144 32.19 2.50 -3.64
C SER A 144 31.76 1.11 -3.15
N SER A 145 31.89 0.12 -4.03
CA SER A 145 31.56 -1.29 -3.75
C SER A 145 32.26 -1.84 -2.50
N GLU A 146 33.50 -1.40 -2.24
CA GLU A 146 34.26 -1.81 -1.06
C GLU A 146 33.62 -1.27 0.24
N LYS A 147 33.24 0.01 0.25
CA LYS A 147 32.60 0.63 1.41
C LYS A 147 31.23 0.01 1.70
N THR A 148 30.42 -0.21 0.67
CA THR A 148 29.11 -0.88 0.83
C THR A 148 29.27 -2.32 1.31
N ASN A 149 30.22 -3.08 0.77
CA ASN A 149 30.49 -4.45 1.20
C ASN A 149 30.95 -4.52 2.67
N GLN A 150 31.78 -3.57 3.10
CA GLN A 150 32.21 -3.49 4.50
C GLN A 150 31.04 -3.22 5.46
N VAL A 151 30.17 -2.25 5.13
CA VAL A 151 29.01 -1.90 5.96
C VAL A 151 28.03 -3.08 6.11
N ILE A 152 27.75 -3.81 5.02
CA ILE A 152 26.86 -4.98 5.14
C ILE A 152 27.49 -6.16 5.87
N LYS A 153 28.81 -6.37 5.75
CA LYS A 153 29.54 -7.38 6.54
C LYS A 153 29.48 -7.05 8.04
N GLU A 154 29.64 -5.79 8.39
CA GLU A 154 29.49 -5.32 9.77
C GLU A 154 28.08 -5.59 10.30
N ALA A 155 27.04 -5.25 9.53
CA ALA A 155 25.65 -5.56 9.89
C ALA A 155 25.41 -7.07 10.12
N ILE A 156 25.95 -7.93 9.24
CA ILE A 156 25.87 -9.40 9.38
C ILE A 156 26.57 -9.85 10.66
N SER A 157 27.75 -9.30 10.97
CA SER A 157 28.53 -9.63 12.16
C SER A 157 27.73 -9.38 13.44
N PHE A 158 27.19 -8.17 13.61
CA PHE A 158 26.38 -7.82 14.78
C PHE A 158 25.13 -8.71 14.91
N LYS A 159 24.40 -8.95 13.80
CA LYS A 159 23.21 -9.81 13.84
C LYS A 159 23.55 -11.28 14.17
N LYS A 160 24.68 -11.80 13.65
CA LYS A 160 25.17 -13.15 14.00
C LYS A 160 25.56 -13.23 15.48
N GLN A 161 26.22 -12.21 16.01
CA GLN A 161 26.58 -12.14 17.43
C GLN A 161 25.34 -12.12 18.34
N ALA A 162 24.30 -11.37 17.98
CA ALA A 162 23.04 -11.36 18.72
C ALA A 162 22.36 -12.74 18.70
N LEU A 163 22.29 -13.38 17.53
CA LEU A 163 21.69 -14.71 17.40
C LEU A 163 22.45 -15.78 18.19
N SER A 164 23.79 -15.80 18.12
CA SER A 164 24.61 -16.78 18.85
C SER A 164 24.58 -16.59 20.36
N SER A 165 24.35 -15.36 20.82
CA SER A 165 24.24 -15.03 22.25
C SER A 165 22.83 -15.27 22.81
N THR A 166 21.84 -15.53 21.95
CA THR A 166 20.46 -15.79 22.36
C THR A 166 20.33 -17.20 22.93
N ARG A 167 19.86 -17.32 24.18
CA ARG A 167 19.63 -18.62 24.83
C ARG A 167 18.52 -19.40 24.13
N ARG A 168 18.62 -20.74 24.13
CA ARG A 168 17.65 -21.66 23.47
C ARG A 168 16.19 -21.48 23.91
N ASN A 169 15.94 -20.96 25.12
CA ASN A 169 14.58 -20.73 25.65
C ASN A 169 13.93 -19.43 25.12
N HIS A 170 14.59 -18.65 24.27
CA HIS A 170 14.04 -17.45 23.63
C HIS A 170 13.76 -17.64 22.13
N ALA A 171 13.05 -18.72 21.76
CA ALA A 171 12.77 -19.11 20.38
C ALA A 171 12.21 -17.95 19.51
N SER A 172 11.28 -17.15 20.05
CA SER A 172 10.70 -16.02 19.30
C SER A 172 11.74 -14.94 18.92
N LYS A 173 12.68 -14.60 19.83
CA LYS A 173 13.76 -13.64 19.55
C LYS A 173 14.78 -14.24 18.57
N ALA A 174 15.13 -15.51 18.77
CA ALA A 174 16.02 -16.21 17.84
C ALA A 174 15.43 -16.24 16.41
N ALA A 175 14.12 -16.46 16.27
CA ALA A 175 13.42 -16.40 14.99
C ALA A 175 13.43 -15.00 14.36
N GLU A 176 13.28 -13.93 15.16
CA GLU A 176 13.39 -12.54 14.70
C GLU A 176 14.80 -12.26 14.16
N TYR A 177 15.83 -12.63 14.92
CA TYR A 177 17.22 -12.35 14.57
C TYR A 177 17.65 -13.13 13.34
N ALA A 178 17.22 -14.40 13.24
CA ALA A 178 17.45 -15.22 12.06
C ALA A 178 16.73 -14.65 10.82
N ALA A 179 15.44 -14.31 10.91
CA ALA A 179 14.74 -13.71 9.78
C ALA A 179 15.43 -12.41 9.30
N SER A 180 15.91 -11.58 10.22
CA SER A 180 16.68 -10.37 9.90
C SER A 180 18.02 -10.67 9.22
N LEU A 181 18.71 -11.74 9.59
CA LEU A 181 19.91 -12.23 8.87
C LEU A 181 19.55 -12.71 7.46
N GLY A 182 18.43 -13.43 7.32
CA GLY A 182 17.92 -13.85 6.02
C GLY A 182 17.69 -12.67 5.07
N HIS A 183 17.08 -11.60 5.59
CA HIS A 183 16.93 -10.34 4.85
C HIS A 183 18.28 -9.71 4.46
N THR A 184 19.25 -9.64 5.38
CA THR A 184 20.57 -9.04 5.07
C THR A 184 21.33 -9.81 4.00
N HIS A 185 21.35 -11.15 4.08
CA HIS A 185 22.03 -11.97 3.08
C HIS A 185 21.37 -11.84 1.70
N ARG A 186 20.03 -11.80 1.65
CA ARG A 186 19.30 -11.52 0.41
C ARG A 186 19.68 -10.17 -0.19
N ASP A 187 19.67 -9.12 0.62
CA ASP A 187 19.95 -7.76 0.16
C ASP A 187 21.41 -7.61 -0.29
N ARG A 188 22.35 -8.33 0.35
CA ARG A 188 23.74 -8.40 -0.10
C ARG A 188 23.84 -9.02 -1.49
N PHE A 189 23.17 -10.15 -1.70
CA PHE A 189 23.11 -10.81 -3.01
C PHE A 189 22.54 -9.88 -4.08
N VAL A 190 21.34 -9.32 -3.84
CA VAL A 190 20.62 -8.52 -4.83
C VAL A 190 21.34 -7.21 -5.17
N ASN A 191 22.03 -6.57 -4.23
CA ASN A 191 22.59 -5.23 -4.47
C ASN A 191 24.08 -5.23 -4.81
N LEU A 192 24.86 -6.24 -4.42
CA LEU A 192 26.30 -6.28 -4.67
C LEU A 192 26.72 -7.29 -5.74
N ASP A 193 25.86 -8.26 -6.09
CA ASP A 193 26.22 -9.39 -6.98
C ASP A 193 25.47 -9.40 -8.32
N ASN A 194 24.77 -8.33 -8.68
CA ASN A 194 24.09 -8.20 -9.98
C ASN A 194 25.10 -8.14 -11.13
N ASN A 195 25.64 -9.31 -11.54
CA ASN A 195 26.14 -9.72 -12.86
C ASN A 195 27.33 -10.70 -12.84
N LYS A 196 27.81 -11.18 -11.69
CA LYS A 196 28.89 -12.20 -11.67
C LYS A 196 28.32 -13.58 -11.36
N LYS A 197 27.99 -14.34 -12.43
CA LYS A 197 27.57 -15.75 -12.31
C LYS A 197 28.56 -16.52 -11.43
N GLY A 198 28.08 -17.01 -10.28
CA GLY A 198 28.69 -18.11 -9.52
C GLY A 198 29.26 -17.78 -8.14
N THR A 199 29.51 -16.52 -7.78
CA THR A 199 30.30 -16.25 -6.56
C THR A 199 29.46 -16.10 -5.28
N ASN A 200 28.17 -15.75 -5.36
CA ASN A 200 27.40 -15.46 -4.14
C ASN A 200 26.08 -16.26 -3.97
N ILE A 201 25.95 -17.42 -4.62
CA ILE A 201 24.87 -18.39 -4.31
C ILE A 201 24.85 -18.78 -2.82
N TYR A 202 26.00 -18.66 -2.14
CA TYR A 202 26.14 -18.88 -0.70
C TYR A 202 25.30 -17.90 0.13
N ASP A 203 25.14 -16.65 -0.30
CA ASP A 203 24.24 -15.71 0.37
C ASP A 203 22.78 -16.17 0.29
N LEU A 204 22.34 -16.69 -0.85
CA LEU A 204 21.00 -17.25 -0.97
C LEU A 204 20.82 -18.51 -0.12
N LYS A 205 21.85 -19.35 -0.01
CA LYS A 205 21.85 -20.53 0.86
C LYS A 205 21.81 -20.17 2.34
N ASP A 206 22.61 -19.20 2.76
CA ASP A 206 22.59 -18.67 4.12
C ASP A 206 21.23 -18.04 4.41
N ALA A 207 20.70 -17.24 3.50
CA ALA A 207 19.38 -16.63 3.65
C ALA A 207 18.29 -17.71 3.82
N ARG A 208 18.29 -18.74 2.97
CA ARG A 208 17.37 -19.89 3.08
C ARG A 208 17.45 -20.52 4.47
N LYS A 209 18.66 -20.88 4.91
CA LYS A 209 18.90 -21.50 6.22
C LYS A 209 18.34 -20.65 7.37
N TYR A 210 18.54 -19.34 7.33
CA TYR A 210 18.03 -18.46 8.37
C TYR A 210 16.51 -18.29 8.35
N TYR A 211 15.88 -18.24 7.17
CA TYR A 211 14.41 -18.21 7.10
C TYR A 211 13.78 -19.54 7.53
N GLU A 212 14.36 -20.67 7.14
CA GLU A 212 13.91 -22.00 7.58
C GLU A 212 13.99 -22.10 9.11
N PHE A 213 15.14 -21.76 9.70
CA PHE A 213 15.29 -21.70 11.16
C PHE A 213 14.29 -20.74 11.81
N ALA A 214 14.05 -19.57 11.21
CA ALA A 214 13.08 -18.63 11.73
C ALA A 214 11.67 -19.23 11.74
N LEU A 215 11.23 -19.86 10.64
CA LEU A 215 9.91 -20.47 10.53
C LEU A 215 9.72 -21.66 11.47
N GLU A 216 10.74 -22.49 11.68
CA GLU A 216 10.72 -23.58 12.66
C GLU A 216 10.49 -23.07 14.09
N ASN A 217 11.06 -21.90 14.42
CA ASN A 217 10.95 -21.26 15.74
C ASN A 217 9.80 -20.25 15.86
N THR A 218 8.93 -20.18 14.84
CA THR A 218 7.77 -19.28 14.81
C THR A 218 6.49 -20.07 14.95
N PRO A 219 5.69 -19.85 16.02
CA PRO A 219 4.36 -20.44 16.14
C PRO A 219 3.48 -20.14 14.92
N VAL A 220 2.59 -21.07 14.56
CA VAL A 220 1.71 -20.93 13.39
C VAL A 220 0.79 -19.72 13.52
N ASP A 221 0.41 -19.35 14.74
CA ASP A 221 -0.44 -18.22 15.09
C ASP A 221 0.33 -16.89 15.25
N HIS A 222 1.63 -16.85 14.95
CA HIS A 222 2.43 -15.64 15.13
C HIS A 222 2.32 -14.69 13.92
N PRO A 223 2.10 -13.38 14.12
CA PRO A 223 1.87 -12.43 13.01
C PRO A 223 3.04 -12.35 12.01
N GLU A 224 4.28 -12.31 12.51
CA GLU A 224 5.48 -12.25 11.66
C GLU A 224 5.78 -13.55 10.87
N ARG A 225 4.97 -14.62 11.02
CA ARG A 225 5.16 -15.86 10.26
C ARG A 225 4.96 -15.64 8.75
N ILE A 226 3.97 -14.83 8.38
CA ILE A 226 3.65 -14.51 6.98
C ILE A 226 4.86 -13.87 6.30
N THR A 227 5.45 -12.84 6.93
CA THR A 227 6.63 -12.14 6.41
C THR A 227 7.82 -13.09 6.25
N ARG A 228 8.00 -14.05 7.16
CA ARG A 228 9.05 -15.09 7.08
C ARG A 228 8.81 -16.06 5.90
N GLN A 229 7.55 -16.45 5.66
CA GLN A 229 7.18 -17.30 4.51
C GLN A 229 7.41 -16.59 3.17
N ILE A 230 7.01 -15.32 3.07
CA ILE A 230 7.27 -14.49 1.88
C ILE A 230 8.78 -14.38 1.65
N GLY A 231 9.55 -14.09 2.70
CA GLY A 231 11.01 -14.03 2.65
C GLY A 231 11.62 -15.32 2.08
N LEU A 232 11.20 -16.49 2.60
CA LEU A 232 11.66 -17.79 2.13
C LEU A 232 11.26 -18.07 0.66
N ALA A 233 10.03 -17.72 0.27
CA ALA A 233 9.58 -17.89 -1.11
C ALA A 233 10.41 -17.07 -2.11
N ILE A 234 10.76 -15.82 -1.75
CA ILE A 234 11.65 -14.98 -2.57
C ILE A 234 13.02 -15.63 -2.71
N ILE A 235 13.57 -16.21 -1.64
CA ILE A 235 14.85 -16.93 -1.72
C ILE A 235 14.75 -18.14 -2.66
N PHE A 236 13.68 -18.92 -2.59
CA PHE A 236 13.49 -20.03 -3.51
C PHE A 236 13.37 -19.57 -4.98
N LYS A 237 12.70 -18.45 -5.26
CA LYS A 237 12.67 -17.84 -6.60
C LYS A 237 14.08 -17.47 -7.08
N LEU A 238 14.87 -16.79 -6.24
CA LEU A 238 16.24 -16.40 -6.59
C LEU A 238 17.14 -17.63 -6.78
N LEU A 239 16.98 -18.67 -5.96
CA LEU A 239 17.68 -19.94 -6.14
C LEU A 239 17.29 -20.64 -7.46
N TYR A 240 16.01 -20.58 -7.87
CA TYR A 240 15.58 -21.09 -9.17
C TYR A 240 16.27 -20.37 -10.34
N GLU A 241 16.36 -19.04 -10.25
CA GLU A 241 16.96 -18.18 -11.28
C GLU A 241 18.47 -18.37 -11.40
N HIS A 242 19.16 -18.60 -10.28
CA HIS A 242 20.62 -18.56 -10.20
C HIS A 242 21.31 -19.91 -9.91
N SER A 243 20.60 -20.95 -9.49
CA SER A 243 21.19 -22.28 -9.24
C SER A 243 21.37 -23.06 -10.54
N THR A 244 22.50 -23.77 -10.62
CA THR A 244 22.82 -24.63 -11.77
C THR A 244 22.63 -26.12 -11.48
N ASN A 245 22.92 -26.64 -10.27
CA ASN A 245 23.18 -28.08 -10.09
C ASN A 245 22.76 -28.77 -8.76
N GLU A 246 22.05 -28.14 -7.80
CA GLU A 246 21.86 -28.76 -6.45
C GLU A 246 20.47 -29.33 -6.14
N LEU A 247 19.40 -28.75 -6.69
CA LEU A 247 18.04 -29.25 -6.58
C LEU A 247 17.42 -29.24 -7.98
N PRO A 248 16.47 -30.14 -8.30
CA PRO A 248 15.67 -29.98 -9.50
C PRO A 248 15.06 -28.59 -9.47
N LYS A 249 15.33 -27.74 -10.47
CA LYS A 249 14.88 -26.34 -10.50
C LYS A 249 13.39 -26.20 -10.17
N ARG A 250 12.57 -27.15 -10.62
CA ARG A 250 11.14 -27.23 -10.34
C ARG A 250 10.80 -27.26 -8.84
N GLU A 251 11.59 -27.93 -8.02
CA GLU A 251 11.34 -28.04 -6.58
C GLU A 251 11.44 -26.66 -5.88
N TYR A 252 12.35 -25.79 -6.33
CA TYR A 252 12.43 -24.43 -5.81
C TYR A 252 11.14 -23.65 -6.10
N LEU A 253 10.59 -23.75 -7.31
CA LEU A 253 9.32 -23.12 -7.65
C LEU A 253 8.16 -23.68 -6.81
N ASP A 254 8.07 -25.00 -6.68
CA ASP A 254 7.01 -25.66 -5.91
C ASP A 254 7.04 -25.23 -4.43
N ARG A 255 8.23 -25.13 -3.83
CA ARG A 255 8.41 -24.63 -2.46
C ARG A 255 8.08 -23.14 -2.34
N ALA A 256 8.43 -22.32 -3.33
CA ALA A 256 8.07 -20.90 -3.35
C ALA A 256 6.56 -20.71 -3.39
N VAL A 257 5.87 -21.40 -4.30
CA VAL A 257 4.40 -21.39 -4.43
C VAL A 257 3.73 -21.84 -3.14
N ARG A 258 4.22 -22.93 -2.53
CA ARG A 258 3.68 -23.45 -1.26
C ARG A 258 3.75 -22.41 -0.14
N ASN A 259 4.92 -21.80 0.07
CA ASN A 259 5.10 -20.79 1.11
C ASN A 259 4.20 -19.57 0.90
N LEU A 260 4.02 -19.13 -0.35
CA LEU A 260 3.14 -18.00 -0.67
C LEU A 260 1.66 -18.35 -0.48
N ARG A 261 1.20 -19.55 -0.87
CA ARG A 261 -0.17 -20.01 -0.61
C ARG A 261 -0.47 -20.12 0.89
N GLU A 262 0.47 -20.62 1.68
CA GLU A 262 0.31 -20.65 3.14
C GLU A 262 0.24 -19.24 3.75
N ALA A 263 1.06 -18.30 3.24
CA ALA A 263 1.03 -16.90 3.65
C ALA A 263 -0.32 -16.24 3.32
N ILE A 264 -0.85 -16.49 2.12
CA ILE A 264 -2.18 -16.01 1.67
C ILE A 264 -3.29 -16.60 2.54
N ALA A 265 -3.25 -17.91 2.81
CA ALA A 265 -4.29 -18.62 3.57
C ALA A 265 -4.25 -18.37 5.09
N SER A 266 -3.25 -17.63 5.59
CA SER A 266 -3.13 -17.33 7.02
C SER A 266 -4.36 -16.59 7.55
N LYS A 267 -4.97 -17.14 8.61
CA LYS A 267 -6.14 -16.55 9.28
C LYS A 267 -5.76 -15.72 10.51
N VAL A 268 -4.46 -15.47 10.71
CA VAL A 268 -3.94 -14.84 11.93
C VAL A 268 -4.17 -13.33 11.87
N GLY A 269 -5.18 -12.87 12.61
CA GLY A 269 -5.42 -11.46 12.96
C GLY A 269 -5.88 -10.58 11.80
N TYR A 270 -6.76 -9.62 12.09
CA TYR A 270 -7.29 -8.63 11.13
C TYR A 270 -6.21 -7.69 10.54
N THR A 271 -4.92 -7.85 10.90
CA THR A 271 -3.87 -6.82 10.80
C THR A 271 -2.74 -7.10 9.81
N LEU A 272 -2.85 -8.14 8.97
CA LEU A 272 -1.78 -8.52 8.01
C LEU A 272 -2.21 -8.59 6.54
N LYS A 273 -3.34 -7.97 6.18
CA LYS A 273 -3.85 -7.93 4.80
C LYS A 273 -2.84 -7.38 3.80
N ARG A 274 -1.99 -6.45 4.23
CA ARG A 274 -0.89 -5.91 3.41
C ARG A 274 0.17 -6.98 3.09
N GLU A 275 0.54 -7.81 4.07
CA GLU A 275 1.50 -8.89 3.83
C GLU A 275 0.87 -10.00 2.99
N GLN A 276 -0.42 -10.30 3.16
CA GLN A 276 -1.13 -11.23 2.29
C GLN A 276 -1.20 -10.72 0.84
N LEU A 277 -1.46 -9.42 0.65
CA LEU A 277 -1.39 -8.78 -0.67
C LEU A 277 0.02 -8.86 -1.27
N ASN A 278 1.06 -8.63 -0.46
CA ASN A 278 2.45 -8.78 -0.88
C ASN A 278 2.76 -10.23 -1.29
N ALA A 279 2.23 -11.23 -0.58
CA ALA A 279 2.33 -12.63 -0.96
C ALA A 279 1.64 -12.91 -2.31
N CYS A 280 0.45 -12.35 -2.55
CA CYS A 280 -0.23 -12.43 -3.85
C CYS A 280 0.62 -11.84 -4.98
N PHE A 281 1.24 -10.68 -4.77
CA PHE A 281 2.11 -10.07 -5.77
C PHE A 281 3.29 -10.99 -6.13
N HIS A 282 3.97 -11.54 -5.12
CA HIS A 282 5.05 -12.49 -5.35
C HIS A 282 4.58 -13.79 -6.02
N LEU A 283 3.36 -14.25 -5.73
CA LEU A 283 2.77 -15.43 -6.38
C LEU A 283 2.46 -15.16 -7.86
N ALA A 284 1.87 -14.00 -8.16
CA ALA A 284 1.62 -13.55 -9.52
C ALA A 284 2.93 -13.45 -10.32
N MET A 285 4.01 -12.96 -9.72
CA MET A 285 5.33 -12.92 -10.37
C MET A 285 5.89 -14.31 -10.71
N LEU A 286 5.59 -15.35 -9.92
CA LEU A 286 6.06 -16.72 -10.20
C LEU A 286 5.36 -17.36 -11.41
N SER A 287 4.23 -16.82 -11.84
CA SER A 287 3.50 -17.34 -13.01
C SER A 287 4.33 -17.31 -14.30
N GLN A 288 5.29 -16.39 -14.41
CA GLN A 288 6.22 -16.32 -15.55
C GLN A 288 7.09 -17.58 -15.70
N TYR A 289 7.22 -18.39 -14.65
CA TYR A 289 8.00 -19.63 -14.62
C TYR A 289 7.14 -20.90 -14.54
N THR A 290 5.83 -20.75 -14.39
CA THR A 290 4.91 -21.86 -14.11
C THR A 290 3.73 -21.83 -15.09
N ALA A 291 2.53 -21.43 -14.65
CA ALA A 291 1.30 -21.44 -15.43
C ALA A 291 0.49 -20.15 -15.21
N VAL A 292 -0.34 -19.79 -16.21
CA VAL A 292 -1.20 -18.59 -16.21
C VAL A 292 -2.29 -18.66 -15.13
N ASP A 293 -2.76 -19.86 -14.80
CA ASP A 293 -3.81 -20.06 -13.79
C ASP A 293 -3.37 -19.58 -12.39
N LEU A 294 -2.06 -19.67 -12.10
CA LEU A 294 -1.49 -19.19 -10.85
C LEU A 294 -1.59 -17.67 -10.72
N THR A 295 -1.47 -16.94 -11.85
CA THR A 295 -1.64 -15.49 -11.89
C THR A 295 -3.05 -15.08 -11.49
N LEU A 296 -4.06 -15.78 -12.03
CA LEU A 296 -5.46 -15.49 -11.74
C LEU A 296 -5.83 -15.82 -10.29
N GLU A 297 -5.37 -16.96 -9.78
CA GLU A 297 -5.52 -17.32 -8.36
C GLU A 297 -4.94 -16.21 -7.45
N ALA A 298 -3.71 -15.78 -7.73
CA ALA A 298 -3.03 -14.76 -6.96
C ALA A 298 -3.78 -13.42 -6.96
N TRP A 299 -4.21 -12.95 -8.13
CA TRP A 299 -4.93 -11.69 -8.25
C TRP A 299 -6.35 -11.76 -7.68
N SER A 300 -7.03 -12.90 -7.76
CA SER A 300 -8.34 -13.07 -7.11
C SER A 300 -8.23 -12.84 -5.61
N HIS A 301 -7.25 -13.46 -4.95
CA HIS A 301 -7.01 -13.24 -3.52
C HIS A 301 -6.58 -11.80 -3.24
N ALA A 302 -5.77 -11.19 -4.10
CA ALA A 302 -5.38 -9.79 -3.95
C ALA A 302 -6.60 -8.85 -3.93
N MET A 303 -7.57 -9.07 -4.83
CA MET A 303 -8.80 -8.29 -4.89
C MET A 303 -9.69 -8.48 -3.66
N GLU A 304 -9.67 -9.68 -3.05
CA GLU A 304 -10.32 -9.91 -1.75
C GLU A 304 -9.68 -9.09 -0.64
N PHE A 305 -8.34 -9.07 -0.54
CA PHE A 305 -7.62 -8.35 0.51
C PHE A 305 -7.63 -6.83 0.36
N ILE A 306 -7.68 -6.33 -0.87
CA ILE A 306 -7.69 -4.90 -1.16
C ILE A 306 -8.94 -4.21 -0.59
N ARG A 307 -10.08 -4.91 -0.51
CA ARG A 307 -11.28 -4.42 0.18
C ARG A 307 -10.99 -4.04 1.64
N ASP A 308 -10.16 -4.83 2.33
CA ASP A 308 -9.79 -4.60 3.73
C ASP A 308 -8.72 -3.51 3.90
N LEU A 309 -8.01 -3.11 2.83
CA LEU A 309 -6.93 -2.12 2.87
C LEU A 309 -7.41 -0.66 2.74
N VAL A 310 -8.62 -0.42 2.24
CA VAL A 310 -9.30 0.89 2.26
C VAL A 310 -10.38 0.86 3.31
N TRP A 311 -9.94 0.55 4.52
CA TRP A 311 -10.79 0.58 5.67
C TRP A 311 -11.23 2.02 5.99
N VAL A 312 -12.52 2.20 6.27
CA VAL A 312 -13.13 3.52 6.50
C VAL A 312 -12.55 4.20 7.75
N GLY A 313 -11.96 3.43 8.66
CA GLY A 313 -11.29 3.93 9.87
C GLY A 313 -9.92 4.56 9.67
N LEU A 314 -9.30 4.38 8.50
CA LEU A 314 -7.99 4.97 8.20
C LEU A 314 -8.09 6.49 8.00
N ALA A 315 -7.04 7.21 8.34
CA ALA A 315 -6.99 8.65 8.08
C ALA A 315 -6.93 8.93 6.56
N PHE A 316 -7.43 10.08 6.12
CA PHE A 316 -7.48 10.44 4.69
C PHE A 316 -6.11 10.33 3.98
N GLU A 317 -5.03 10.75 4.62
CA GLU A 317 -3.67 10.65 4.05
C GLU A 317 -3.14 9.20 3.98
N GLU A 318 -3.57 8.32 4.89
CA GLU A 318 -3.25 6.89 4.83
C GLU A 318 -4.01 6.22 3.68
N GLN A 319 -5.30 6.52 3.54
CA GLN A 319 -6.13 6.03 2.45
C GLN A 319 -5.58 6.49 1.11
N LYS A 320 -5.21 7.76 0.97
CA LYS A 320 -4.62 8.30 -0.26
C LYS A 320 -3.33 7.57 -0.66
N ARG A 321 -2.49 7.18 0.31
CA ARG A 321 -1.30 6.36 0.04
C ARG A 321 -1.68 4.95 -0.42
N ASN A 322 -2.63 4.30 0.25
CA ASN A 322 -3.09 2.96 -0.10
C ASN A 322 -3.80 2.93 -1.47
N LEU A 323 -4.50 4.00 -1.84
CA LEU A 323 -5.20 4.12 -3.13
C LEU A 323 -4.25 3.98 -4.34
N ILE A 324 -3.02 4.49 -4.24
CA ILE A 324 -2.03 4.36 -5.32
C ILE A 324 -1.66 2.89 -5.53
N GLU A 325 -1.42 2.17 -4.43
CA GLU A 325 -1.09 0.74 -4.45
C GLU A 325 -2.25 -0.08 -5.03
N ILE A 326 -3.49 0.25 -4.66
CA ILE A 326 -4.71 -0.42 -5.11
C ILE A 326 -4.99 -0.22 -6.59
N VAL A 327 -4.83 1.00 -7.11
CA VAL A 327 -5.02 1.29 -8.53
C VAL A 327 -4.02 0.49 -9.36
N GLY A 328 -2.77 0.39 -8.90
CA GLY A 328 -1.75 -0.44 -9.52
C GLY A 328 -2.15 -1.91 -9.55
N VAL A 329 -2.48 -2.49 -8.40
CA VAL A 329 -2.86 -3.91 -8.30
C VAL A 329 -4.12 -4.22 -9.12
N THR A 330 -5.16 -3.39 -9.04
CA THR A 330 -6.39 -3.60 -9.81
C THR A 330 -6.08 -3.62 -11.30
N GLY A 331 -5.27 -2.68 -11.78
CA GLY A 331 -4.86 -2.63 -13.18
C GLY A 331 -4.12 -3.89 -13.62
N ASP A 332 -3.17 -4.38 -12.82
CA ASP A 332 -2.38 -5.58 -13.12
C ASP A 332 -3.24 -6.85 -13.08
N ALA A 333 -4.16 -6.95 -12.12
CA ALA A 333 -5.13 -8.03 -12.01
C ALA A 333 -6.06 -8.08 -13.24
N VAL A 334 -6.65 -6.95 -13.61
CA VAL A 334 -7.51 -6.83 -14.79
C VAL A 334 -6.73 -7.15 -16.05
N ALA A 335 -5.49 -6.66 -16.16
CA ALA A 335 -4.63 -6.97 -17.28
C ALA A 335 -4.42 -8.48 -17.44
N ALA A 336 -4.14 -9.19 -16.34
CA ALA A 336 -3.98 -10.64 -16.32
C ALA A 336 -5.28 -11.39 -16.70
N ALA A 337 -6.43 -10.97 -16.17
CA ALA A 337 -7.73 -11.54 -16.52
C ALA A 337 -8.06 -11.40 -18.02
N ILE A 338 -7.75 -10.25 -18.61
CA ILE A 338 -7.95 -10.03 -20.05
C ILE A 338 -6.99 -10.90 -20.87
N ILE A 339 -5.73 -11.13 -20.44
CA ILE A 339 -4.81 -12.07 -21.12
C ILE A 339 -5.40 -13.48 -21.12
N ALA A 340 -5.96 -13.91 -20.00
CA ALA A 340 -6.60 -15.20 -19.85
C ALA A 340 -8.01 -15.28 -20.48
N LYS A 341 -8.48 -14.22 -21.14
CA LYS A 341 -9.82 -14.10 -21.75
C LYS A 341 -10.97 -14.29 -20.75
N GLN A 342 -10.73 -14.05 -19.46
CA GLN A 342 -11.76 -14.02 -18.42
C GLN A 342 -12.32 -12.60 -18.27
N PHE A 343 -13.06 -12.16 -19.28
CA PHE A 343 -13.58 -10.78 -19.33
C PHE A 343 -14.60 -10.46 -18.22
N GLY A 344 -15.33 -11.48 -17.74
CA GLY A 344 -16.23 -11.38 -16.59
C GLY A 344 -15.50 -10.97 -15.32
N SER A 345 -14.49 -11.74 -14.91
CA SER A 345 -13.63 -11.44 -13.76
C SER A 345 -12.93 -10.09 -13.91
N ALA A 346 -12.45 -9.76 -15.13
CA ALA A 346 -11.83 -8.47 -15.41
C ALA A 346 -12.81 -7.30 -15.17
N MET A 347 -14.08 -7.46 -15.53
CA MET A 347 -15.12 -6.45 -15.29
C MET A 347 -15.43 -6.31 -13.80
N GLU A 348 -15.61 -7.43 -13.10
CA GLU A 348 -15.86 -7.42 -11.65
C GLU A 348 -14.71 -6.74 -10.89
N TRP A 349 -13.46 -7.03 -11.25
CA TRP A 349 -12.29 -6.42 -10.61
C TRP A 349 -12.15 -4.94 -10.92
N LEU A 350 -12.50 -4.50 -12.15
CA LEU A 350 -12.55 -3.07 -12.49
C LEU A 350 -13.58 -2.31 -11.67
N ASP A 351 -14.79 -2.87 -11.51
CA ASP A 351 -15.82 -2.26 -10.69
C ASP A 351 -15.40 -2.26 -9.22
N GLN A 352 -14.88 -3.38 -8.70
CA GLN A 352 -14.34 -3.49 -7.34
C GLN A 352 -13.28 -2.42 -7.05
N GLY A 353 -12.22 -2.32 -7.87
CA GLY A 353 -11.14 -1.36 -7.64
C GLY A 353 -11.59 0.10 -7.72
N ARG A 354 -12.60 0.41 -8.56
CA ARG A 354 -13.21 1.74 -8.62
C ARG A 354 -14.10 1.99 -7.40
N ALA A 355 -14.98 1.05 -7.07
CA ALA A 355 -15.91 1.12 -5.94
C ALA A 355 -15.14 1.36 -4.64
N ILE A 356 -13.94 0.81 -4.49
CA ILE A 356 -13.08 1.05 -3.33
C ILE A 356 -12.73 2.54 -3.13
N VAL A 357 -12.47 3.29 -4.21
CA VAL A 357 -12.29 4.75 -4.14
C VAL A 357 -13.60 5.44 -3.76
N TRP A 358 -14.74 4.92 -4.23
CA TRP A 358 -16.06 5.51 -4.04
C TRP A 358 -16.76 5.07 -2.74
N ASN A 359 -16.29 4.04 -2.04
CA ASN A 359 -16.96 3.45 -0.88
C ASN A 359 -17.18 4.47 0.25
N GLN A 360 -16.28 5.45 0.40
CA GLN A 360 -16.47 6.57 1.33
C GLN A 360 -17.64 7.48 0.97
N LEU A 361 -17.87 7.70 -0.33
CA LEU A 361 -19.01 8.47 -0.82
C LEU A 361 -20.28 7.62 -0.77
N LEU A 362 -20.16 6.31 -1.04
CA LEU A 362 -21.29 5.38 -0.96
C LEU A 362 -21.84 5.31 0.46
N VAL A 363 -21.01 5.24 1.51
CA VAL A 363 -21.50 5.32 2.91
C VAL A 363 -22.36 6.57 3.16
N LYS A 364 -22.04 7.72 2.54
CA LYS A 364 -22.83 8.97 2.65
C LYS A 364 -24.19 8.90 1.95
N HIS A 365 -24.32 8.02 0.97
CA HIS A 365 -25.48 7.89 0.12
C HIS A 365 -26.27 6.59 0.39
N THR A 366 -25.77 5.71 1.24
CA THR A 366 -26.47 4.49 1.64
C THR A 366 -27.66 4.84 2.51
N ASN A 367 -28.85 4.58 1.99
CA ASN A 367 -30.08 4.76 2.75
C ASN A 367 -30.36 3.51 3.60
N PHE A 368 -29.89 3.52 4.85
CA PHE A 368 -30.13 2.42 5.79
C PHE A 368 -31.61 2.28 6.20
N LYS A 369 -32.49 3.23 5.85
CA LYS A 369 -33.93 3.19 6.24
C LYS A 369 -34.73 2.04 5.61
N ALA A 370 -34.17 1.34 4.63
CA ALA A 370 -34.78 0.14 4.06
C ALA A 370 -34.57 -1.11 4.93
N PHE A 371 -33.77 -1.02 6.00
CA PHE A 371 -33.36 -2.16 6.81
C PHE A 371 -34.44 -2.58 7.83
N PRO A 372 -34.81 -3.87 7.92
CA PRO A 372 -35.92 -4.33 8.74
C PRO A 372 -35.62 -4.38 10.25
N ASP A 373 -34.35 -4.50 10.65
CA ASP A 373 -33.91 -4.46 12.05
C ASP A 373 -33.67 -2.99 12.49
N GLU A 374 -34.66 -2.43 13.20
CA GLU A 374 -34.65 -1.02 13.62
C GLU A 374 -33.46 -0.66 14.54
N PRO A 375 -33.12 -1.43 15.60
CA PRO A 375 -31.90 -1.22 16.38
C PRO A 375 -30.60 -1.18 15.56
N LEU A 376 -30.42 -2.14 14.65
CA LEU A 376 -29.20 -2.20 13.83
C LEU A 376 -29.14 -1.05 12.81
N MET A 377 -30.29 -0.70 12.24
CA MET A 377 -30.45 0.44 11.33
C MET A 377 -30.07 1.76 11.99
N VAL A 378 -30.59 2.03 13.19
CA VAL A 378 -30.28 3.25 13.95
C VAL A 378 -28.78 3.30 14.27
N ARG A 379 -28.20 2.18 14.69
CA ARG A 379 -26.77 2.10 14.99
C ARG A 379 -25.90 2.34 13.76
N LEU A 380 -26.23 1.74 12.61
CA LEU A 380 -25.52 1.96 11.35
C LEU A 380 -25.61 3.42 10.89
N ALA A 381 -26.79 4.03 10.99
CA ALA A 381 -26.99 5.43 10.63
C ALA A 381 -26.19 6.38 11.51
N HIS A 382 -26.16 6.14 12.83
CA HIS A 382 -25.35 6.92 13.78
C HIS A 382 -23.84 6.76 13.50
N LEU A 383 -23.35 5.53 13.38
CA LEU A 383 -21.92 5.28 13.11
C LEU A 383 -21.48 5.86 11.76
N ALA A 384 -22.32 5.79 10.73
CA ALA A 384 -22.06 6.45 9.44
C ALA A 384 -21.99 7.98 9.59
N GLY A 385 -22.87 8.58 10.39
CA GLY A 385 -22.85 10.00 10.74
C GLY A 385 -21.58 10.41 11.50
N ASP A 386 -21.17 9.63 12.49
CA ASP A 386 -19.96 9.91 13.27
C ASP A 386 -18.68 9.82 12.39
N LEU A 387 -18.64 8.88 11.44
CA LEU A 387 -17.55 8.79 10.45
C LEU A 387 -17.50 10.03 9.54
N LEU A 388 -18.67 10.51 9.11
CA LEU A 388 -18.84 11.72 8.30
C LEU A 388 -18.36 12.98 9.03
N ASP A 389 -18.76 13.14 10.29
CA ASP A 389 -18.37 14.28 11.13
C ASP A 389 -16.86 14.26 11.42
N SER A 390 -16.29 13.07 11.65
CA SER A 390 -14.85 12.90 11.78
C SER A 390 -14.09 13.31 10.51
N ASP A 391 -14.59 12.99 9.31
CA ASP A 391 -13.99 13.43 8.04
C ASP A 391 -14.05 14.96 7.89
N GLY A 392 -15.16 15.58 8.30
CA GLY A 392 -15.33 17.03 8.31
C GLY A 392 -14.34 17.74 9.24
N ALA A 393 -14.11 17.21 10.44
CA ALA A 393 -13.14 17.74 11.40
C ALA A 393 -11.69 17.63 10.88
N ILE A 394 -11.33 16.49 10.28
CA ILE A 394 -10.00 16.28 9.68
C ILE A 394 -9.77 17.23 8.51
N SER A 395 -10.76 17.43 7.64
CA SER A 395 -10.67 18.37 6.52
C SER A 395 -10.53 19.84 6.96
N LYS A 396 -10.94 20.17 8.20
CA LYS A 396 -10.76 21.50 8.80
C LYS A 396 -9.42 21.68 9.51
N GLY A 397 -8.56 20.66 9.48
CA GLY A 397 -7.24 20.69 10.14
C GLY A 397 -7.27 20.40 11.63
N GLU A 398 -8.40 19.94 12.18
CA GLU A 398 -8.53 19.52 13.59
C GLU A 398 -8.01 18.08 13.77
N LEU A 399 -6.74 17.88 13.41
CA LEU A 399 -6.02 16.61 13.57
C LEU A 399 -5.59 16.41 15.03
N SER A 400 -6.56 16.26 15.93
CA SER A 400 -6.27 15.74 17.27
C SER A 400 -6.05 14.24 17.20
N GLU A 401 -5.01 13.74 17.87
CA GLU A 401 -4.75 12.30 18.01
C GLU A 401 -5.98 11.55 18.56
N LEU A 402 -6.72 12.18 19.46
CA LEU A 402 -7.96 11.64 20.01
C LEU A 402 -9.02 11.42 18.92
N ASN A 403 -9.12 12.33 17.94
CA ASN A 403 -10.05 12.22 16.82
C ASN A 403 -9.66 11.05 15.91
N SER A 404 -8.38 10.88 15.62
CA SER A 404 -7.87 9.75 14.81
C SER A 404 -8.08 8.38 15.51
N GLN A 405 -7.97 8.32 16.84
CA GLN A 405 -8.28 7.11 17.61
C GLN A 405 -9.78 6.82 17.65
N LYS A 406 -10.61 7.85 17.90
CA LYS A 406 -12.08 7.73 17.89
C LYS A 406 -12.60 7.24 16.55
N ARG A 407 -12.12 7.82 15.43
CA ARG A 407 -12.48 7.39 14.08
C ARG A 407 -12.23 5.90 13.84
N ARG A 408 -11.06 5.41 14.27
CA ARG A 408 -10.72 3.99 14.14
C ARG A 408 -11.69 3.10 14.90
N ARG A 409 -12.06 3.46 16.14
CA ARG A 409 -13.06 2.71 16.93
C ARG A 409 -14.44 2.71 16.27
N ILE A 410 -14.91 3.87 15.80
CA ILE A 410 -16.20 4.00 15.12
C ILE A 410 -16.24 3.12 13.86
N ALA A 411 -15.14 3.06 13.10
CA ALA A 411 -15.06 2.20 11.93
C ALA A 411 -15.01 0.70 12.27
N GLU A 412 -14.39 0.31 13.40
CA GLU A 412 -14.42 -1.09 13.87
C GLU A 412 -15.86 -1.50 14.18
N ASP A 413 -16.58 -0.66 14.94
CA ASP A 413 -17.98 -0.88 15.29
C ASP A 413 -18.89 -0.87 14.04
N PHE A 414 -18.59 -0.02 13.05
CA PHE A 414 -19.34 0.04 11.79
C PHE A 414 -19.19 -1.25 10.99
N ASP A 415 -17.98 -1.77 10.85
CA ASP A 415 -17.72 -3.05 10.16
C ASP A 415 -18.44 -4.22 10.84
N GLU A 416 -18.45 -4.26 12.17
CA GLU A 416 -19.21 -5.27 12.92
C GLU A 416 -20.71 -5.18 12.63
N CYS A 417 -21.27 -3.97 12.58
CA CYS A 417 -22.67 -3.76 12.26
C CYS A 417 -22.98 -4.15 10.80
N ILE A 418 -22.10 -3.87 9.83
CA ILE A 418 -22.27 -4.31 8.44
C ILE A 418 -22.25 -5.83 8.34
N LYS A 419 -21.36 -6.53 9.06
CA LYS A 419 -21.31 -8.00 9.09
C LYS A 419 -22.56 -8.62 9.71
N LEU A 420 -23.19 -7.94 10.67
CA LEU A 420 -24.50 -8.35 11.19
C LEU A 420 -25.60 -8.10 10.16
N ALA A 421 -25.56 -6.95 9.49
CA ALA A 421 -26.56 -6.56 8.50
C ALA A 421 -26.57 -7.50 7.27
N GLN A 422 -25.39 -7.95 6.82
CA GLN A 422 -25.25 -8.91 5.74
C GLN A 422 -25.88 -10.29 6.04
N LYS A 423 -26.22 -10.59 7.29
CA LYS A 423 -26.93 -11.83 7.66
C LYS A 423 -28.45 -11.71 7.54
N CYS A 424 -28.98 -10.51 7.29
CA CYS A 424 -30.40 -10.28 7.12
C CYS A 424 -30.82 -10.53 5.66
N SER A 425 -32.03 -11.08 5.49
CA SER A 425 -32.56 -11.40 4.17
C SER A 425 -32.72 -10.15 3.30
N GLY A 426 -32.19 -10.19 2.08
CA GLY A 426 -32.23 -9.08 1.11
C GLY A 426 -31.08 -8.07 1.26
N PHE A 427 -30.19 -8.28 2.23
CA PHE A 427 -29.03 -7.41 2.50
C PHE A 427 -27.69 -8.16 2.43
N GLU A 428 -27.69 -9.38 1.91
CA GLU A 428 -26.49 -10.21 1.78
C GLU A 428 -25.41 -9.52 0.92
N GLY A 429 -25.83 -8.69 -0.04
CA GLY A 429 -24.96 -7.90 -0.91
C GLY A 429 -24.59 -6.50 -0.38
N LEU A 430 -24.98 -6.13 0.84
CA LEU A 430 -24.71 -4.79 1.39
C LEU A 430 -23.20 -4.53 1.44
N MET A 431 -22.74 -3.46 0.79
CA MET A 431 -21.31 -3.07 0.69
C MET A 431 -20.41 -4.15 0.04
N ILE A 432 -21.00 -5.07 -0.73
CA ILE A 432 -20.29 -6.02 -1.59
C ILE A 432 -20.37 -5.51 -3.03
N SER A 433 -19.28 -5.61 -3.78
CA SER A 433 -19.27 -5.23 -5.19
C SER A 433 -20.15 -6.16 -6.02
N PRO A 434 -20.93 -5.63 -6.98
CA PRO A 434 -21.82 -6.41 -7.83
C PRO A 434 -21.04 -7.43 -8.67
N THR A 435 -21.66 -8.59 -8.94
CA THR A 435 -21.13 -9.61 -9.85
C THR A 435 -21.33 -9.20 -11.30
N GLU A 436 -20.70 -9.92 -12.23
CA GLU A 436 -20.94 -9.77 -13.66
C GLU A 436 -22.44 -9.89 -14.00
N ILE A 437 -23.14 -10.81 -13.36
CA ILE A 437 -24.57 -11.05 -13.57
C ILE A 437 -25.38 -9.83 -13.12
N ASP A 438 -25.03 -9.24 -11.98
CA ASP A 438 -25.73 -8.07 -11.45
C ASP A 438 -25.52 -6.85 -12.35
N LEU A 439 -24.28 -6.61 -12.80
CA LEU A 439 -23.95 -5.53 -13.71
C LEU A 439 -24.68 -5.67 -15.06
N ARG A 440 -24.77 -6.90 -15.59
CA ARG A 440 -25.54 -7.18 -16.81
C ARG A 440 -27.03 -6.92 -16.63
N LYS A 441 -27.64 -7.39 -15.53
CA LYS A 441 -29.05 -7.12 -15.22
C LYS A 441 -29.34 -5.62 -15.12
N ILE A 442 -28.45 -4.86 -14.50
CA ILE A 442 -28.57 -3.40 -14.42
C ILE A 442 -28.57 -2.77 -15.82
N CYS A 443 -27.64 -3.19 -16.69
CA CYS A 443 -27.54 -2.67 -18.05
C CYS A 443 -28.77 -3.01 -18.90
N GLN A 444 -29.28 -4.24 -18.78
CA GLN A 444 -30.51 -4.72 -19.42
C GLN A 444 -31.73 -3.90 -18.98
N ASN A 445 -31.91 -3.72 -17.66
CA ASN A 445 -33.03 -2.97 -17.09
C ASN A 445 -33.02 -1.49 -17.53
N LEU A 446 -31.83 -0.93 -17.73
CA LEU A 446 -31.65 0.46 -18.15
C LEU A 446 -31.58 0.62 -19.69
N ASN A 447 -31.66 -0.48 -20.45
CA ASN A 447 -31.41 -0.51 -21.89
C ASN A 447 -30.17 0.31 -22.28
N SER A 448 -29.07 0.09 -21.55
CA SER A 448 -27.88 0.91 -21.61
C SER A 448 -26.63 0.06 -21.76
N ARG A 449 -25.60 0.65 -22.36
CA ARG A 449 -24.30 0.02 -22.54
C ARG A 449 -23.26 0.85 -21.78
N VAL A 450 -22.46 0.19 -20.96
CA VAL A 450 -21.40 0.85 -20.21
C VAL A 450 -20.06 0.37 -20.73
N ILE A 451 -19.09 1.27 -20.74
CA ILE A 451 -17.73 1.04 -21.20
C ILE A 451 -16.80 1.44 -20.07
N ILE A 452 -15.95 0.52 -19.63
CA ILE A 452 -14.89 0.79 -18.66
C ILE A 452 -13.55 0.61 -19.36
N ILE A 453 -12.65 1.56 -19.11
CA ILE A 453 -11.34 1.61 -19.73
C ILE A 453 -10.30 1.23 -18.67
N ASN A 454 -9.53 0.19 -18.93
CA ASN A 454 -8.38 -0.22 -18.13
C ASN A 454 -7.10 0.36 -18.72
N MET A 455 -6.36 1.17 -17.96
CA MET A 455 -5.13 1.82 -18.41
C MET A 455 -3.95 1.44 -17.50
N THR A 456 -3.11 0.53 -17.97
CA THR A 456 -1.84 0.19 -17.29
C THR A 456 -0.66 0.35 -18.23
N LYS A 457 0.55 0.40 -17.66
CA LYS A 457 1.79 0.41 -18.45
C LYS A 457 1.95 -0.83 -19.31
N GLY A 458 1.41 -1.97 -18.85
CA GLY A 458 1.50 -3.25 -19.56
C GLY A 458 0.49 -3.35 -20.71
N ARG A 459 -0.71 -2.80 -20.54
CA ARG A 459 -1.76 -2.84 -21.57
C ARG A 459 -2.86 -1.81 -21.34
N CYS A 460 -3.53 -1.47 -22.43
CA CYS A 460 -4.60 -0.49 -22.47
C CYS A 460 -5.79 -1.08 -23.24
N ASP A 461 -6.94 -1.19 -22.56
CA ASP A 461 -8.10 -1.91 -23.07
C ASP A 461 -9.40 -1.22 -22.67
N ALA A 462 -10.44 -1.38 -23.50
CA ALA A 462 -11.81 -1.08 -23.12
C ALA A 462 -12.61 -2.37 -23.03
N LEU A 463 -13.34 -2.53 -21.93
CA LEU A 463 -14.35 -3.57 -21.76
C LEU A 463 -15.71 -2.90 -21.79
N SER A 464 -16.61 -3.47 -22.56
CA SER A 464 -17.95 -2.95 -22.71
C SER A 464 -18.99 -4.01 -22.44
N PHE A 465 -20.02 -3.63 -21.71
CA PHE A 465 -21.07 -4.52 -21.24
C PHE A 465 -22.44 -3.98 -21.64
N GLY A 466 -23.25 -4.91 -22.14
CA GLY A 466 -24.63 -4.72 -22.58
C GLY A 466 -25.32 -6.09 -22.66
N ASP A 467 -26.36 -6.20 -23.48
CA ASP A 467 -27.25 -7.37 -23.45
C ASP A 467 -26.61 -8.69 -23.93
N HIS A 468 -25.61 -8.63 -24.80
CA HIS A 468 -25.08 -9.80 -25.51
C HIS A 468 -23.75 -10.37 -25.00
N GLY A 469 -23.13 -9.77 -23.98
CA GLY A 469 -21.79 -10.17 -23.58
C GLY A 469 -20.92 -9.05 -23.03
N VAL A 470 -19.69 -9.42 -22.69
CA VAL A 470 -18.61 -8.46 -22.48
C VAL A 470 -17.79 -8.41 -23.76
N ASP A 471 -17.81 -7.26 -24.44
CA ASP A 471 -16.99 -6.99 -25.61
C ASP A 471 -15.66 -6.38 -25.18
N HIS A 472 -14.56 -6.84 -25.79
CA HIS A 472 -13.21 -6.36 -25.52
C HIS A 472 -12.64 -5.62 -26.73
N VAL A 473 -12.20 -4.38 -26.51
CA VAL A 473 -11.52 -3.56 -27.53
C VAL A 473 -10.10 -3.25 -27.05
N PRO A 474 -9.05 -3.80 -27.69
CA PRO A 474 -7.67 -3.43 -27.39
C PRO A 474 -7.38 -2.02 -27.93
N LEU A 475 -6.78 -1.17 -27.09
CA LEU A 475 -6.51 0.24 -27.44
C LEU A 475 -5.06 0.50 -27.88
N GLY A 476 -4.19 -0.51 -27.81
CA GLY A 476 -2.78 -0.40 -28.19
C GLY A 476 -1.92 0.34 -27.17
N ASP A 477 -0.73 0.78 -27.58
CA ASP A 477 0.21 1.47 -26.70
C ASP A 477 -0.10 2.98 -26.61
N ILE A 478 -1.11 3.31 -25.81
CA ILE A 478 -1.58 4.69 -25.61
C ILE A 478 -1.29 5.22 -24.20
N TYR A 479 -0.69 4.41 -23.33
CA TYR A 479 -0.47 4.76 -21.92
C TYR A 479 0.37 6.04 -21.78
N ALA A 480 1.47 6.15 -22.53
CA ALA A 480 2.34 7.32 -22.52
C ALA A 480 1.60 8.58 -23.00
N THR A 481 0.82 8.45 -24.09
CA THR A 481 0.03 9.53 -24.68
C THR A 481 -1.02 10.08 -23.72
N ILE A 482 -1.77 9.19 -23.05
CA ILE A 482 -2.77 9.59 -22.05
C ILE A 482 -2.11 10.20 -20.82
N THR A 483 -0.99 9.64 -20.37
CA THR A 483 -0.24 10.18 -19.23
C THR A 483 0.25 11.60 -19.53
N ALA A 484 0.69 11.88 -20.77
CA ALA A 484 1.04 13.23 -21.20
C ALA A 484 -0.19 14.15 -21.21
N ALA A 485 -1.31 13.72 -21.81
CA ALA A 485 -2.55 14.48 -21.84
C ALA A 485 -3.10 14.80 -20.43
N TRP A 486 -2.92 13.88 -19.48
CA TRP A 486 -3.27 14.08 -18.07
C TRP A 486 -2.40 15.12 -17.38
N LYS A 487 -1.09 15.14 -17.67
CA LYS A 487 -0.18 16.20 -17.18
C LYS A 487 -0.57 17.56 -17.74
N ASP A 488 -0.92 17.61 -19.02
CA ASP A 488 -1.40 18.81 -19.69
C ASP A 488 -2.71 19.32 -19.07
N LEU A 489 -3.67 18.42 -18.81
CA LEU A 489 -4.91 18.75 -18.10
C LEU A 489 -4.63 19.31 -16.70
N LYS A 490 -3.72 18.70 -15.94
CA LYS A 490 -3.32 19.21 -14.62
C LYS A 490 -2.76 20.62 -14.69
N ARG A 491 -1.89 20.90 -15.67
CA ARG A 491 -1.35 22.24 -15.92
C ARG A 491 -2.47 23.25 -16.21
N ILE A 492 -3.41 22.90 -17.10
CA ILE A 492 -4.55 23.78 -17.44
C ILE A 492 -5.39 24.10 -16.20
N LEU A 493 -5.77 23.08 -15.43
CA LEU A 493 -6.60 23.25 -14.24
C LEU A 493 -5.89 24.06 -13.13
N ALA A 494 -4.57 23.95 -13.01
CA ALA A 494 -3.77 24.75 -12.08
C ALA A 494 -3.69 26.22 -12.52
N LEU A 495 -3.62 26.49 -13.83
CA LEU A 495 -3.59 27.85 -14.39
C LEU A 495 -4.95 28.57 -14.28
N GLU A 496 -6.06 27.84 -14.32
CA GLU A 496 -7.42 28.40 -14.25
C GLU A 496 -7.96 28.57 -12.82
N ASN A 497 -7.17 28.31 -11.76
CA ASN A 497 -7.58 28.37 -10.34
C ASN A 497 -8.82 27.50 -10.00
N LEU A 498 -9.14 26.48 -10.79
CA LEU A 498 -10.37 25.68 -10.63
C LEU A 498 -10.25 24.50 -9.65
N ARG A 499 -9.10 24.29 -8.99
CA ARG A 499 -8.94 23.27 -7.93
C ARG A 499 -7.96 23.67 -6.82
N HIS A 500 -8.45 23.71 -5.57
CA HIS A 500 -7.67 23.80 -4.33
C HIS A 500 -6.95 22.48 -3.92
N PHE A 501 -6.75 21.53 -4.84
CA PHE A 501 -6.37 20.13 -4.51
C PHE A 501 -4.90 19.74 -4.80
N PHE A 502 -4.07 20.61 -5.36
CA PHE A 502 -2.68 20.26 -5.73
C PHE A 502 -1.65 21.26 -5.19
N PRO A 503 -0.49 20.80 -4.67
CA PRO A 503 0.56 21.69 -4.19
C PRO A 503 1.12 22.54 -5.33
N ASN A 504 1.37 23.82 -5.05
CA ASN A 504 1.93 24.80 -5.98
C ASN A 504 3.34 24.41 -6.44
N GLU A 505 3.47 23.77 -7.59
CA GLU A 505 4.74 23.74 -8.33
C GLU A 505 4.92 25.07 -9.08
N ARG A 506 6.09 25.71 -8.91
CA ARG A 506 6.38 27.04 -9.48
C ARG A 506 6.32 27.01 -11.01
N ASN A 507 5.48 27.88 -11.57
CA ASN A 507 5.20 27.98 -13.00
C ASN A 507 6.35 28.59 -13.82
N GLU A 508 6.85 27.85 -14.81
CA GLU A 508 7.50 28.43 -15.99
C GLU A 508 6.44 28.86 -17.02
N ARG A 509 6.53 30.10 -17.49
CA ARG A 509 5.63 30.72 -18.48
C ARG A 509 5.93 30.21 -19.89
N THR A 510 5.53 28.98 -20.20
CA THR A 510 5.40 28.51 -21.59
C THR A 510 3.93 28.58 -22.03
N PRO A 511 3.61 28.75 -23.33
CA PRO A 511 2.23 28.67 -23.81
C PRO A 511 1.66 27.31 -23.39
N GLY A 512 0.64 27.34 -22.52
CA GLY A 512 0.04 26.12 -21.99
C GLY A 512 -0.69 25.33 -23.09
N PRO A 513 -0.72 23.99 -23.00
CA PRO A 513 -1.57 23.17 -23.86
C PRO A 513 -3.03 23.60 -23.71
N SER A 514 -3.81 23.57 -24.80
CA SER A 514 -5.23 23.93 -24.74
C SER A 514 -6.09 22.73 -24.30
N MET A 515 -7.22 22.99 -23.62
CA MET A 515 -8.21 21.95 -23.28
C MET A 515 -8.66 21.18 -24.53
N LEU A 516 -8.78 21.87 -25.67
CA LEU A 516 -9.15 21.28 -26.95
C LEU A 516 -8.08 20.28 -27.44
N SER A 517 -6.80 20.53 -27.18
CA SER A 517 -5.71 19.59 -27.48
C SER A 517 -5.88 18.29 -26.67
N VAL A 518 -6.11 18.42 -25.36
CA VAL A 518 -6.33 17.27 -24.46
C VAL A 518 -7.54 16.45 -24.93
N LEU A 519 -8.68 17.10 -25.21
CA LEU A 519 -9.89 16.44 -25.69
C LEU A 519 -9.68 15.75 -27.05
N ARG A 520 -8.96 16.39 -27.98
CA ARG A 520 -8.62 15.79 -29.28
C ARG A 520 -7.75 14.55 -29.12
N THR A 521 -6.76 14.59 -28.23
CA THR A 521 -5.91 13.44 -27.91
C THR A 521 -6.74 12.30 -27.33
N MET A 522 -7.63 12.57 -26.37
CA MET A 522 -8.53 11.56 -25.79
C MET A 522 -9.50 10.99 -26.83
N TRP A 523 -10.02 11.82 -27.74
CA TRP A 523 -10.90 11.37 -28.82
C TRP A 523 -10.18 10.37 -29.73
N ASN A 524 -9.00 10.73 -30.23
CA ASN A 524 -8.25 9.90 -31.17
C ASN A 524 -7.67 8.63 -30.52
N ALA A 525 -7.19 8.73 -29.27
CA ALA A 525 -6.52 7.61 -28.61
C ALA A 525 -7.48 6.63 -27.93
N VAL A 526 -8.67 7.10 -27.51
CA VAL A 526 -9.60 6.28 -26.70
C VAL A 526 -10.98 6.20 -27.34
N VAL A 527 -11.66 7.34 -27.49
CA VAL A 527 -13.10 7.32 -27.83
C VAL A 527 -13.35 6.73 -29.22
N LEU A 528 -12.61 7.18 -30.22
CA LEU A 528 -12.77 6.73 -31.60
C LEU A 528 -12.44 5.22 -31.74
N PRO A 529 -11.29 4.70 -31.26
CA PRO A 529 -11.01 3.26 -31.29
C PRO A 529 -12.07 2.41 -30.60
N VAL A 530 -12.58 2.86 -29.45
CA VAL A 530 -13.64 2.15 -28.71
C VAL A 530 -14.93 2.09 -29.52
N LEU A 531 -15.40 3.22 -30.03
CA LEU A 531 -16.66 3.26 -30.79
C LEU A 531 -16.57 2.42 -32.06
N THR A 532 -15.48 2.56 -32.81
CA THR A 532 -15.24 1.76 -34.01
C THR A 532 -15.13 0.27 -33.68
N GLY A 533 -14.42 -0.10 -32.60
CA GLY A 533 -14.27 -1.49 -32.16
C GLY A 533 -15.59 -2.14 -31.70
N LEU A 534 -16.56 -1.33 -31.26
CA LEU A 534 -17.91 -1.78 -30.92
C LEU A 534 -18.89 -1.74 -32.11
N GLY A 535 -18.41 -1.45 -33.32
CA GLY A 535 -19.22 -1.44 -34.54
C GLY A 535 -20.03 -0.16 -34.76
N TYR A 536 -19.76 0.92 -34.02
CA TYR A 536 -20.40 2.21 -34.26
C TYR A 536 -19.72 2.96 -35.42
N ASN A 537 -20.51 3.32 -36.43
CA ASN A 537 -20.04 4.15 -37.52
C ASN A 537 -19.91 5.61 -37.08
N VAL A 538 -18.69 6.03 -36.76
CA VAL A 538 -18.38 7.41 -36.45
C VAL A 538 -18.06 8.14 -37.76
N THR A 539 -19.07 8.77 -38.37
CA THR A 539 -18.82 9.72 -39.45
C THR A 539 -18.20 10.98 -38.85
N VAL A 540 -16.90 11.18 -39.11
CA VAL A 540 -16.27 12.47 -38.85
C VAL A 540 -16.89 13.45 -39.84
N GLY A 541 -17.97 14.12 -39.44
CA GLY A 541 -18.51 15.23 -40.20
C GLY A 541 -17.37 16.20 -40.46
N ALA A 542 -16.96 16.33 -41.73
CA ALA A 542 -16.01 17.34 -42.13
C ALA A 542 -16.60 18.68 -41.69
N MET A 543 -16.05 19.29 -40.63
CA MET A 543 -16.27 20.70 -40.40
C MET A 543 -15.67 21.40 -41.60
N ALA A 544 -16.53 21.81 -42.54
CA ALA A 544 -16.14 22.69 -43.63
C ALA A 544 -15.48 23.93 -43.00
N PRO A 545 -14.38 24.46 -43.57
CA PRO A 545 -13.70 25.61 -43.03
C PRO A 545 -14.53 26.88 -43.34
N SER A 546 -15.62 27.11 -42.60
CA SER A 546 -16.31 28.40 -42.63
C SER A 546 -15.82 29.25 -41.45
N GLN A 547 -15.00 30.24 -41.80
CA GLN A 547 -14.62 31.43 -41.05
C GLN A 547 -15.50 31.72 -39.82
N ALA A 548 -15.04 31.33 -38.62
CA ALA A 548 -15.54 31.89 -37.38
C ALA A 548 -14.70 33.13 -37.05
N THR A 549 -15.19 34.32 -37.42
CA THR A 549 -14.59 35.59 -37.02
C THR A 549 -14.79 35.84 -35.53
N ASN A 550 -13.84 36.57 -34.91
CA ASN A 550 -13.72 36.87 -33.47
C ASN A 550 -14.93 37.57 -32.79
N SER A 551 -16.08 37.73 -33.45
CA SER A 551 -17.30 38.34 -32.89
C SER A 551 -18.17 37.39 -32.07
N ASP A 552 -18.10 36.07 -32.30
CA ASP A 552 -19.06 35.12 -31.69
C ASP A 552 -18.71 34.70 -30.26
N ILE A 553 -17.53 35.04 -29.76
CA ILE A 553 -17.08 34.66 -28.41
C ILE A 553 -17.65 35.60 -27.32
N ARG A 554 -18.20 36.78 -27.68
CA ARG A 554 -18.68 37.76 -26.69
C ARG A 554 -20.13 37.61 -26.24
N HIS A 555 -20.94 36.74 -26.84
CA HIS A 555 -22.34 36.55 -26.44
C HIS A 555 -22.64 35.28 -25.63
N CYS A 556 -21.67 34.41 -25.38
CA CYS A 556 -21.87 33.19 -24.59
C CYS A 556 -21.78 33.36 -23.06
N ARG A 557 -22.18 34.53 -22.51
CA ARG A 557 -22.24 34.73 -21.04
C ARG A 557 -23.63 34.69 -20.43
N LYS A 558 -24.72 34.71 -21.22
CA LYS A 558 -26.09 34.66 -20.68
C LYS A 558 -27.07 34.03 -21.66
N SER A 559 -27.23 32.70 -21.65
CA SER A 559 -28.53 32.06 -21.92
C SER A 559 -28.50 30.56 -21.62
N SER A 560 -29.61 30.09 -21.06
CA SER A 560 -29.96 28.72 -20.69
C SER A 560 -30.21 27.78 -21.89
N LEU A 561 -29.47 27.95 -22.99
CA LEU A 561 -29.69 27.26 -24.27
C LEU A 561 -28.66 26.15 -24.60
N TRP A 562 -27.99 25.59 -23.60
CA TRP A 562 -27.10 24.42 -23.79
C TRP A 562 -27.85 23.09 -24.06
N LYS A 563 -29.18 23.06 -23.95
CA LYS A 563 -29.98 21.81 -24.09
C LYS A 563 -30.34 21.40 -25.54
N ARG A 564 -29.97 22.14 -26.59
CA ARG A 564 -30.43 21.80 -27.98
C ARG A 564 -29.43 21.93 -29.14
N ARG A 565 -28.12 22.08 -28.92
CA ARG A 565 -27.16 22.23 -30.06
C ARG A 565 -25.88 21.41 -30.02
N LEU A 566 -25.90 20.24 -29.36
CA LEU A 566 -24.80 19.27 -29.43
C LEU A 566 -25.28 17.81 -29.59
N ILE A 567 -26.38 17.58 -30.32
CA ILE A 567 -26.79 16.23 -30.73
C ILE A 567 -27.28 16.29 -32.18
N SER A 568 -26.36 16.04 -33.11
CA SER A 568 -26.67 15.33 -34.36
C SER A 568 -25.43 14.57 -34.83
N LEU A 569 -24.83 13.77 -33.93
CA LEU A 569 -23.97 12.67 -34.35
C LEU A 569 -24.89 11.47 -34.49
N GLY A 570 -25.24 11.15 -35.74
CA GLY A 570 -26.00 9.95 -36.07
C GLY A 570 -25.12 8.73 -35.83
N VAL A 571 -25.20 8.15 -34.64
CA VAL A 571 -24.66 6.82 -34.36
C VAL A 571 -25.73 5.82 -34.83
N GLN A 572 -25.53 5.24 -36.01
CA GLN A 572 -26.32 4.11 -36.47
C GLN A 572 -25.55 2.82 -36.20
N GLN A 573 -26.19 1.86 -35.56
CA GLN A 573 -25.75 0.46 -35.59
C GLN A 573 -25.98 -0.07 -37.01
N GLY A 574 -24.98 -0.73 -37.59
CA GLY A 574 -25.15 -1.50 -38.82
C GLY A 574 -26.08 -2.71 -38.59
N PRO A 575 -26.63 -3.30 -39.67
CA PRO A 575 -27.59 -4.40 -39.59
C PRO A 575 -27.07 -5.64 -38.86
#